data_AF-E3MXC8-F1
#
_entry.id   AF-E3MXC8-F1
#
_cell.length_a   1.000
_cell.length_b   1.000
_cell.length_c   1.000
_cell.angle_alpha   90.00
_cell.angle_beta   90.00
_cell.angle_gamma   90.00
#
_symmetry.space_group_name_H-M   'P 1'
#
loop_
_entity.id
_entity.type
_entity.pdbx_description
1 polymer ?
#
loop_
_entity_poly.entity_id
_entity_poly.type
_entity_poly.pdbx_seq_one_letter_code
_entity_poly.pdbx_strand_id
1 'polypeptide(L)'
;MLIIQLMDPAERLQYRKGTLIRNTAIAINKMSNIFNMDGLGIRFTGKTPSLVFLNKLFSNDAFKSSWNKITLDGIEFNSEIVNFFLNMADPFKEFQICHSDMPLDFKHKNAFKFGSNDYGDARWVTLNDILKIRYVENVTFARTTLTSNHVRHFISYWINCPDDMFSYMSIIAMETIQLGGLFNELIVLEYHDSPRSMIYFTLAKSTTRDFKLLFIYHEANYVVLTAREPSEVVKYGNLVKEFKNVYKIMELLEKKKTLEKEFEETTDATKWRELSNRIQESKRRIHELGVVYLDGRATI
;
A
#
# COMPACT_ATOMS: atom_id res chain seq x y z
N MET A 1 6.37 15.56 -12.81
CA MET A 1 6.17 16.24 -11.51
C MET A 1 7.26 17.27 -11.28
N LEU A 2 6.89 18.55 -11.07
CA LEU A 2 7.81 19.60 -10.62
C LEU A 2 7.81 19.63 -9.09
N ILE A 3 8.98 19.65 -8.45
CA ILE A 3 9.11 19.78 -6.99
C ILE A 3 9.54 21.20 -6.67
N ILE A 4 8.73 21.94 -5.91
CA ILE A 4 9.09 23.26 -5.38
C ILE A 4 9.36 23.10 -3.89
N GLN A 5 10.60 23.41 -3.49
CA GLN A 5 10.98 23.52 -2.09
C GLN A 5 10.78 24.97 -1.64
N LEU A 6 9.92 25.18 -0.64
CA LEU A 6 9.71 26.49 -0.04
C LEU A 6 10.46 26.53 1.29
N MET A 7 11.55 27.29 1.34
CA MET A 7 12.29 27.59 2.58
C MET A 7 11.92 29.00 3.08
N ASP A 8 11.96 29.23 4.39
CA ASP A 8 11.93 30.57 5.00
C ASP A 8 13.06 31.42 4.36
N PRO A 9 12.87 32.71 4.08
CA PRO A 9 13.53 33.40 2.98
C PRO A 9 14.99 33.69 3.29
N ALA A 10 15.87 32.80 2.86
CA ALA A 10 17.27 33.14 2.65
C ALA A 10 17.71 32.99 1.19
N GLU A 11 17.14 32.08 0.37
CA GLU A 11 17.69 31.86 -0.99
C GLU A 11 16.64 31.52 -2.09
N ARG A 12 16.50 32.43 -3.08
CA ARG A 12 15.96 32.30 -4.49
C ARG A 12 14.43 32.14 -4.65
N LEU A 13 13.68 32.58 -5.69
CA LEU A 13 13.83 33.15 -7.05
C LEU A 13 13.60 34.68 -7.08
N GLN A 14 14.48 35.46 -7.72
CA GLN A 14 14.24 36.89 -7.98
C GLN A 14 13.65 37.12 -9.37
N TYR A 15 12.46 37.72 -9.44
CA TYR A 15 12.13 38.68 -10.50
C TYR A 15 11.41 39.89 -9.90
N ARG A 16 11.91 41.08 -10.24
CA ARG A 16 11.54 42.38 -9.70
C ARG A 16 10.06 42.69 -10.01
N LYS A 17 9.30 43.10 -8.98
CA LYS A 17 7.84 43.38 -8.90
C LYS A 17 6.90 42.17 -8.67
N GLY A 18 6.78 41.73 -7.41
CA GLY A 18 5.75 40.80 -6.92
C GLY A 18 6.11 40.16 -5.57
N THR A 19 5.15 39.61 -4.82
CA THR A 19 5.45 38.75 -3.66
C THR A 19 5.98 37.40 -4.14
N LEU A 20 6.75 36.67 -3.31
CA LEU A 20 7.28 35.34 -3.66
C LEU A 20 6.18 34.41 -4.20
N ILE A 21 5.04 34.33 -3.52
CA ILE A 21 3.87 33.53 -3.94
C ILE A 21 3.38 33.93 -5.33
N ARG A 22 3.21 35.23 -5.60
CA ARG A 22 2.73 35.72 -6.90
C ARG A 22 3.72 35.38 -8.02
N ASN A 23 5.00 35.59 -7.77
CA ASN A 23 6.06 35.31 -8.75
C ASN A 23 6.12 33.81 -9.07
N THR A 24 6.04 32.96 -8.05
CA THR A 24 6.03 31.50 -8.23
C THR A 24 4.76 31.04 -8.95
N ALA A 25 3.58 31.60 -8.64
CA ALA A 25 2.34 31.29 -9.36
C ALA A 25 2.43 31.63 -10.86
N ILE A 26 3.02 32.79 -11.21
CA ILE A 26 3.27 33.16 -12.61
C ILE A 26 4.22 32.15 -13.27
N ALA A 27 5.27 31.72 -12.56
CA ALA A 27 6.21 30.73 -13.08
C ALA A 27 5.53 29.38 -13.32
N ILE A 28 4.72 28.89 -12.37
CA ILE A 28 3.94 27.65 -12.50
C ILE A 28 3.06 27.73 -13.75
N ASN A 29 2.25 28.78 -13.89
CA ASN A 29 1.34 28.92 -15.03
C ASN A 29 2.09 28.99 -16.37
N LYS A 30 3.23 29.68 -16.42
CA LYS A 30 4.06 29.71 -17.63
C LYS A 30 4.62 28.32 -17.97
N MET A 31 5.09 27.58 -16.98
CA MET A 31 5.61 26.23 -17.18
C MET A 31 4.51 25.27 -17.63
N SER A 32 3.33 25.31 -17.02
CA SER A 32 2.19 24.47 -17.40
C SER A 32 1.69 24.72 -18.83
N ASN A 33 1.93 25.91 -19.39
CA ASN A 33 1.59 26.22 -20.79
C ASN A 33 2.64 25.70 -21.79
N ILE A 34 3.86 25.40 -21.33
CA ILE A 34 4.98 24.98 -22.19
C ILE A 34 5.18 23.46 -22.09
N PHE A 35 5.04 22.92 -20.88
CA PHE A 35 5.26 21.52 -20.58
C PHE A 35 3.95 20.87 -20.18
N ASN A 36 3.75 19.61 -20.59
CA ASN A 36 2.67 18.80 -20.04
C ASN A 36 3.01 18.46 -18.58
N MET A 37 2.49 19.26 -17.65
CA MET A 37 2.70 19.08 -16.21
C MET A 37 1.54 18.31 -15.59
N ASP A 38 1.79 17.08 -15.13
CA ASP A 38 0.76 16.25 -14.48
C ASP A 38 0.38 16.73 -13.07
N GLY A 39 1.17 17.64 -12.49
CA GLY A 39 0.92 18.19 -11.16
C GLY A 39 2.16 18.78 -10.49
N LEU A 40 1.90 19.50 -9.39
CA LEU A 40 2.89 20.17 -8.55
C LEU A 40 3.10 19.43 -7.22
N GLY A 41 4.34 19.04 -6.95
CA GLY A 41 4.77 18.60 -5.64
C GLY A 41 5.25 19.79 -4.81
N ILE A 42 4.66 20.01 -3.63
CA ILE A 42 5.05 21.06 -2.69
C ILE A 42 5.65 20.41 -1.46
N ARG A 43 6.92 20.74 -1.17
CA ARG A 43 7.63 20.26 0.01
C ARG A 43 7.91 21.41 0.98
N PHE A 44 7.49 21.23 2.22
CA PHE A 44 7.85 22.08 3.35
C PHE A 44 8.95 21.38 4.15
N THR A 45 10.09 22.04 4.30
CA THR A 45 11.28 21.47 4.98
C THR A 45 11.81 22.41 6.06
N GLY A 46 12.29 21.83 7.16
CA GLY A 46 12.98 22.57 8.22
C GLY A 46 12.01 23.25 9.18
N LYS A 47 11.54 24.46 8.86
CA LYS A 47 10.66 25.21 9.76
C LYS A 47 9.19 24.97 9.44
N THR A 48 8.39 24.69 10.46
CA THR A 48 6.93 24.52 10.34
C THR A 48 6.30 25.80 9.77
N PRO A 49 5.56 25.71 8.66
CA PRO A 49 4.90 26.88 8.07
C PRO A 49 3.82 27.42 9.00
N SER A 50 3.56 28.72 8.99
CA SER A 50 2.44 29.29 9.73
C SER A 50 1.13 29.11 8.98
N LEU A 51 0.02 29.00 9.71
CA LEU A 51 -1.32 28.88 9.12
C LEU A 51 -1.67 30.10 8.25
N VAL A 52 -1.24 31.30 8.65
CA VAL A 52 -1.39 32.53 7.85
C VAL A 52 -0.70 32.40 6.49
N PHE A 53 0.52 31.85 6.47
CA PHE A 53 1.26 31.63 5.24
C PHE A 53 0.57 30.59 4.36
N LEU A 54 0.12 29.45 4.93
CA LEU A 54 -0.60 28.43 4.16
C LEU A 54 -1.90 28.95 3.58
N ASN A 55 -2.70 29.68 4.36
CA ASN A 55 -3.91 30.33 3.87
C ASN A 55 -3.60 31.27 2.70
N LYS A 56 -2.56 32.09 2.82
CA LYS A 56 -2.13 32.99 1.73
C LYS A 56 -1.65 32.23 0.49
N LEU A 57 -0.92 31.13 0.67
CA LEU A 57 -0.41 30.28 -0.41
C LEU A 57 -1.56 29.62 -1.17
N PHE A 58 -2.45 28.93 -0.46
CA PHE A 58 -3.58 28.19 -1.04
C PHE A 58 -4.81 29.06 -1.36
N SER A 59 -4.76 30.36 -1.07
CA SER A 59 -5.70 31.34 -1.67
C SER A 59 -5.36 31.66 -3.12
N ASN A 60 -4.17 31.28 -3.60
CA ASN A 60 -3.79 31.44 -5.00
C ASN A 60 -4.17 30.18 -5.80
N ASP A 61 -4.93 30.37 -6.88
CA ASP A 61 -5.49 29.27 -7.67
C ASP A 61 -4.43 28.32 -8.24
N ALA A 62 -3.25 28.83 -8.63
CA ALA A 62 -2.17 28.00 -9.18
C ALA A 62 -1.65 26.99 -8.14
N PHE A 63 -1.63 27.35 -6.86
CA PHE A 63 -1.23 26.43 -5.80
C PHE A 63 -2.39 25.56 -5.35
N LYS A 64 -3.63 26.08 -5.35
CA LYS A 64 -4.81 25.36 -4.87
C LYS A 64 -5.20 24.20 -5.78
N SER A 65 -5.18 24.40 -7.10
CA SER A 65 -5.67 23.41 -8.06
C SER A 65 -4.58 22.49 -8.59
N SER A 66 -3.35 22.98 -8.79
CA SER A 66 -2.33 22.23 -9.54
C SER A 66 -1.51 21.26 -8.69
N TRP A 67 -1.63 21.29 -7.36
CA TRP A 67 -0.84 20.40 -6.51
C TRP A 67 -1.37 18.97 -6.55
N ASN A 68 -0.43 18.02 -6.64
CA ASN A 68 -0.70 16.58 -6.58
C ASN A 68 -0.03 15.92 -5.37
N LYS A 69 1.01 16.53 -4.79
CA LYS A 69 1.69 15.99 -3.61
C LYS A 69 2.03 17.09 -2.60
N ILE A 70 1.70 16.86 -1.34
CA ILE A 70 2.23 17.62 -0.21
C ILE A 70 3.20 16.74 0.58
N THR A 71 4.35 17.32 0.93
CA THR A 71 5.33 16.68 1.81
C THR A 71 5.70 17.62 2.95
N LEU A 72 5.51 17.15 4.19
CA LEU A 72 5.99 17.75 5.43
C LEU A 72 7.22 16.97 5.89
N ASP A 73 8.42 17.53 5.73
CA ASP A 73 9.69 16.80 5.87
C ASP A 73 10.57 17.48 6.92
N GLY A 74 10.75 16.80 8.06
CA GLY A 74 11.59 17.30 9.15
C GLY A 74 11.05 18.56 9.82
N ILE A 75 9.73 18.76 9.83
CA ILE A 75 9.10 19.91 10.50
C ILE A 75 8.67 19.53 11.91
N GLU A 76 8.63 20.50 12.82
CA GLU A 76 8.00 20.29 14.13
C GLU A 76 6.50 20.07 13.94
N PHE A 77 5.97 19.01 14.55
CA PHE A 77 4.55 18.69 14.44
C PHE A 77 3.70 19.84 14.98
N ASN A 78 2.74 20.27 14.17
CA ASN A 78 1.72 21.22 14.57
C ASN A 78 0.37 20.72 14.06
N SER A 79 -0.58 20.53 14.97
CA SER A 79 -1.89 19.96 14.65
C SER A 79 -2.70 20.84 13.70
N GLU A 80 -2.60 22.18 13.79
CA GLU A 80 -3.31 23.08 12.88
C GLU A 80 -2.81 22.92 11.44
N ILE A 81 -1.50 22.80 11.28
CA ILE A 81 -0.83 22.64 9.99
C ILE A 81 -1.13 21.27 9.37
N VAL A 82 -1.02 20.20 10.15
CA VAL A 82 -1.33 18.85 9.66
C VAL A 82 -2.82 18.73 9.33
N ASN A 83 -3.71 19.22 10.21
CA ASN A 83 -5.15 19.18 9.97
C ASN A 83 -5.55 20.04 8.76
N PHE A 84 -4.88 21.16 8.50
CA PHE A 84 -5.10 21.97 7.30
C PHE A 84 -4.96 21.13 6.04
N PHE A 85 -3.88 20.36 5.90
CA PHE A 85 -3.67 19.49 4.74
C PHE A 85 -4.62 18.30 4.74
N LEU A 86 -4.83 17.62 5.87
CA LEU A 86 -5.75 16.48 5.94
C LEU A 86 -7.21 16.86 5.64
N ASN A 87 -7.59 18.12 5.85
CA ASN A 87 -8.92 18.63 5.45
C ASN A 87 -9.02 18.90 3.94
N MET A 88 -7.91 18.90 3.22
CA MET A 88 -7.85 18.96 1.75
C MET A 88 -7.70 17.58 1.11
N ALA A 89 -8.03 16.50 1.84
CA ALA A 89 -7.91 15.13 1.36
C ALA A 89 -8.69 14.91 0.05
N ASP A 90 -8.00 14.33 -0.91
CA ASP A 90 -8.49 14.04 -2.26
C ASP A 90 -7.83 12.72 -2.71
N PRO A 91 -8.62 11.73 -3.21
CA PRO A 91 -8.11 10.42 -3.59
C PRO A 91 -7.15 10.44 -4.79
N PHE A 92 -7.05 11.56 -5.53
CA PHE A 92 -6.11 11.73 -6.63
C PHE A 92 -4.83 12.46 -6.23
N LYS A 93 -4.67 12.75 -4.94
CA LYS A 93 -3.52 13.47 -4.40
C LYS A 93 -2.75 12.63 -3.39
N GLU A 94 -1.54 13.08 -3.10
CA GLU A 94 -0.61 12.42 -2.18
C GLU A 94 -0.31 13.32 -0.98
N PHE A 95 -0.25 12.69 0.19
CA PHE A 95 0.19 13.34 1.42
C PHE A 95 1.27 12.53 2.11
N GLN A 96 2.37 13.20 2.42
CA GLN A 96 3.50 12.62 3.11
C GLN A 96 3.91 13.47 4.29
N ILE A 97 4.14 12.84 5.43
CA ILE A 97 4.86 13.41 6.57
C ILE A 97 6.02 12.50 6.93
N CYS A 98 7.25 13.01 6.85
CA CYS A 98 8.46 12.25 7.13
C CYS A 98 9.42 13.05 8.01
N HIS A 99 10.33 12.33 8.68
CA HIS A 99 11.31 12.89 9.62
C HIS A 99 10.72 13.81 10.69
N SER A 100 9.43 13.66 10.99
CA SER A 100 8.67 14.45 11.96
C SER A 100 8.04 13.47 12.95
N ASP A 101 8.18 13.72 14.26
CA ASP A 101 7.53 12.89 15.27
C ASP A 101 6.05 13.25 15.40
N MET A 102 5.19 12.25 15.42
CA MET A 102 3.72 12.41 15.50
C MET A 102 3.24 12.17 16.95
N PRO A 103 2.24 12.92 17.45
CA PRO A 103 1.61 12.62 18.73
C PRO A 103 0.96 11.24 18.71
N LEU A 104 1.18 10.44 19.76
CA LEU A 104 0.71 9.05 19.82
C LEU A 104 -0.82 8.93 19.84
N ASP A 105 -1.50 9.95 20.34
CA ASP A 105 -2.96 10.05 20.43
C ASP A 105 -3.58 10.78 19.22
N PHE A 106 -2.78 11.12 18.21
CA PHE A 106 -3.26 11.79 17.01
C PHE A 106 -4.38 10.98 16.34
N LYS A 107 -5.48 11.65 15.99
CA LYS A 107 -6.59 11.09 15.21
C LYS A 107 -7.15 12.12 14.26
N HIS A 108 -7.38 11.71 13.02
CA HIS A 108 -8.06 12.54 12.04
C HIS A 108 -8.89 11.68 11.08
N LYS A 109 -10.14 12.07 10.83
CA LYS A 109 -11.09 11.33 9.98
C LYS A 109 -10.67 11.18 8.51
N ASN A 110 -9.71 11.99 8.06
CA ASN A 110 -9.21 12.01 6.68
C ASN A 110 -7.76 11.50 6.57
N ALA A 111 -7.18 10.91 7.61
CA ALA A 111 -5.76 10.53 7.60
C ALA A 111 -5.39 9.50 6.52
N PHE A 112 -6.36 8.73 6.01
CA PHE A 112 -6.14 7.72 4.96
C PHE A 112 -7.08 7.95 3.76
N LYS A 113 -7.34 9.21 3.41
CA LYS A 113 -8.24 9.59 2.30
C LYS A 113 -7.54 10.19 1.09
N PHE A 114 -6.22 10.29 1.13
CA PHE A 114 -5.43 10.56 -0.07
C PHE A 114 -5.28 9.30 -0.91
N GLY A 115 -4.93 9.44 -2.19
CA GLY A 115 -4.54 8.32 -3.02
C GLY A 115 -3.28 7.65 -2.46
N SER A 116 -2.28 8.46 -2.07
CA SER A 116 -1.10 8.01 -1.34
C SER A 116 -0.98 8.67 0.03
N ASN A 117 -0.73 7.87 1.06
CA ASN A 117 -0.63 8.32 2.46
C ASN A 117 0.66 7.77 3.09
N ASP A 118 1.66 8.61 3.26
CA ASP A 118 2.98 8.22 3.77
C ASP A 118 3.26 8.83 5.13
N TYR A 119 3.28 8.00 6.18
CA TYR A 119 3.57 8.40 7.55
C TYR A 119 4.92 7.83 8.01
N GLY A 120 5.92 8.71 8.12
CA GLY A 120 7.27 8.41 8.61
C GLY A 120 7.32 8.04 10.10
N ASP A 121 6.37 8.56 10.88
CA ASP A 121 6.09 8.14 12.25
C ASP A 121 4.61 7.74 12.35
N ALA A 122 4.38 6.43 12.32
CA ALA A 122 3.06 5.82 12.38
C ALA A 122 2.79 5.15 13.74
N ARG A 123 3.46 5.56 14.82
CA ARG A 123 3.22 5.00 16.19
C ARG A 123 1.80 5.26 16.70
N TRP A 124 1.14 6.29 16.19
CA TRP A 124 -0.24 6.67 16.53
C TRP A 124 -1.30 5.83 15.81
N VAL A 125 -0.90 5.10 14.76
CA VAL A 125 -1.79 4.26 13.95
C VAL A 125 -2.08 2.95 14.69
N THR A 126 -3.35 2.64 14.86
CA THR A 126 -3.81 1.41 15.52
C THR A 126 -4.35 0.40 14.52
N LEU A 127 -4.55 -0.85 14.96
CA LEU A 127 -5.25 -1.87 14.16
C LEU A 127 -6.63 -1.37 13.71
N ASN A 128 -7.40 -0.72 14.60
CA ASN A 128 -8.72 -0.21 14.27
C ASN A 128 -8.71 0.88 13.20
N ASP A 129 -7.61 1.62 13.07
CA ASP A 129 -7.45 2.63 12.04
C ASP A 129 -7.21 1.98 10.67
N ILE A 130 -6.32 1.00 10.59
CA ILE A 130 -5.99 0.32 9.32
C ILE A 130 -7.15 -0.55 8.80
N LEU A 131 -7.97 -1.12 9.68
CA LEU A 131 -9.16 -1.90 9.26
C LEU A 131 -10.22 -1.05 8.55
N LYS A 132 -10.20 0.28 8.71
CA LYS A 132 -11.15 1.22 8.08
C LYS A 132 -10.72 1.72 6.70
N ILE A 133 -9.49 1.40 6.28
CA ILE A 133 -8.96 1.84 4.98
C ILE A 133 -9.78 1.20 3.86
N ARG A 134 -10.21 2.01 2.89
CA ARG A 134 -11.00 1.59 1.72
C ARG A 134 -10.56 2.39 0.50
N TYR A 135 -10.39 1.69 -0.63
CA TYR A 135 -10.09 2.26 -1.93
C TYR A 135 -8.89 3.25 -1.94
N VAL A 136 -7.80 2.91 -1.25
CA VAL A 136 -6.59 3.73 -1.22
C VAL A 136 -5.51 3.13 -2.13
N GLU A 137 -4.86 3.93 -2.97
CA GLU A 137 -3.82 3.38 -3.84
C GLU A 137 -2.60 2.93 -3.03
N ASN A 138 -2.02 3.83 -2.22
CA ASN A 138 -0.77 3.60 -1.51
C ASN A 138 -0.85 4.04 -0.04
N VAL A 139 -0.33 3.22 0.86
CA VAL A 139 -0.21 3.56 2.28
C VAL A 139 1.13 3.10 2.84
N THR A 140 1.88 3.99 3.47
CA THR A 140 3.14 3.64 4.15
C THR A 140 3.06 4.00 5.63
N PHE A 141 3.35 3.01 6.47
CA PHE A 141 3.50 3.16 7.92
C PHE A 141 4.93 2.84 8.31
N ALA A 142 5.74 3.87 8.57
CA ALA A 142 7.07 3.70 9.12
C ALA A 142 7.10 3.90 10.63
N ARG A 143 8.05 3.22 11.30
CA ARG A 143 8.23 3.26 12.76
C ARG A 143 6.95 2.96 13.54
N THR A 144 6.13 2.00 13.07
CA THR A 144 4.85 1.71 13.74
C THR A 144 5.02 0.79 14.96
N THR A 145 4.03 0.84 15.87
CA THR A 145 3.87 -0.05 17.03
C THR A 145 2.99 -1.28 16.73
N LEU A 146 2.60 -1.49 15.45
CA LEU A 146 1.88 -2.69 15.05
C LEU A 146 2.71 -3.94 15.33
N THR A 147 2.12 -4.88 16.06
CA THR A 147 2.76 -6.14 16.43
C THR A 147 2.50 -7.21 15.38
N SER A 148 3.20 -8.34 15.49
CA SER A 148 2.92 -9.55 14.70
C SER A 148 1.44 -9.93 14.73
N ASN A 149 0.77 -9.83 15.88
CA ASN A 149 -0.66 -10.16 15.99
C ASN A 149 -1.54 -9.17 15.23
N HIS A 150 -1.22 -7.87 15.27
CA HIS A 150 -1.96 -6.87 14.52
C HIS A 150 -1.83 -7.07 13.01
N VAL A 151 -0.61 -7.32 12.51
CA VAL A 151 -0.37 -7.53 11.07
C VAL A 151 -1.05 -8.82 10.59
N ARG A 152 -0.96 -9.92 11.34
CA ARG A 152 -1.68 -11.17 11.00
C ARG A 152 -3.19 -10.97 11.00
N HIS A 153 -3.74 -10.27 12.01
CA HIS A 153 -5.16 -9.95 12.06
C HIS A 153 -5.59 -9.12 10.84
N PHE A 154 -4.80 -8.11 10.48
CA PHE A 154 -5.09 -7.25 9.34
C PHE A 154 -5.09 -8.02 8.01
N ILE A 155 -4.11 -8.89 7.77
CA ILE A 155 -4.08 -9.72 6.55
C ILE A 155 -5.28 -10.67 6.52
N SER A 156 -5.59 -11.33 7.64
CA SER A 156 -6.79 -12.16 7.76
C SER A 156 -8.06 -11.35 7.47
N TYR A 157 -8.16 -10.14 8.00
CA TYR A 157 -9.29 -9.25 7.71
C TYR A 157 -9.37 -8.92 6.22
N TRP A 158 -8.26 -8.53 5.59
CA TRP A 158 -8.22 -8.22 4.15
C TRP A 158 -8.71 -9.39 3.30
N ILE A 159 -8.34 -10.63 3.65
CA ILE A 159 -8.76 -11.85 2.93
C ILE A 159 -10.28 -12.02 2.96
N ASN A 160 -10.91 -11.69 4.09
CA ASN A 160 -12.36 -11.85 4.29
C ASN A 160 -13.15 -10.57 4.01
N CYS A 161 -12.50 -9.43 3.74
CA CYS A 161 -13.13 -8.16 3.46
C CYS A 161 -13.79 -8.20 2.06
N PRO A 162 -15.07 -7.81 1.94
CA PRO A 162 -15.75 -7.79 0.66
C PRO A 162 -15.28 -6.65 -0.25
N ASP A 163 -14.77 -5.57 0.33
CA ASP A 163 -14.35 -4.35 -0.36
C ASP A 163 -12.85 -4.32 -0.61
N ASP A 164 -12.43 -3.64 -1.68
CA ASP A 164 -11.03 -3.30 -1.89
C ASP A 164 -10.55 -2.26 -0.87
N MET A 165 -9.49 -2.63 -0.14
CA MET A 165 -8.94 -1.79 0.91
C MET A 165 -7.82 -0.89 0.38
N PHE A 166 -6.83 -1.48 -0.27
CA PHE A 166 -5.68 -0.77 -0.83
C PHE A 166 -5.08 -1.51 -2.02
N SER A 167 -4.31 -0.82 -2.87
CA SER A 167 -3.48 -1.47 -3.92
C SER A 167 -2.08 -1.81 -3.41
N TYR A 168 -1.46 -0.92 -2.63
CA TYR A 168 -0.15 -1.12 -2.01
C TYR A 168 -0.14 -0.63 -0.55
N MET A 169 0.44 -1.43 0.35
CA MET A 169 0.68 -1.06 1.73
C MET A 169 2.07 -1.49 2.18
N SER A 170 2.79 -0.60 2.84
CA SER A 170 4.11 -0.82 3.41
C SER A 170 4.05 -0.62 4.93
N ILE A 171 4.50 -1.61 5.70
CA ILE A 171 4.52 -1.60 7.16
C ILE A 171 5.95 -1.85 7.62
N ILE A 172 6.56 -0.84 8.22
CA ILE A 172 7.89 -0.92 8.84
C ILE A 172 7.69 -0.76 10.34
N ALA A 173 7.63 -1.88 11.04
CA ALA A 173 7.43 -1.91 12.48
C ALA A 173 8.74 -1.63 13.24
N MET A 174 8.62 -1.18 14.49
CA MET A 174 9.77 -1.04 15.38
C MET A 174 10.33 -2.39 15.83
N GLU A 175 9.50 -3.43 15.83
CA GLU A 175 9.86 -4.80 16.19
C GLU A 175 9.75 -5.75 15.00
N THR A 176 10.40 -6.90 15.10
CA THR A 176 10.27 -7.98 14.10
C THR A 176 8.81 -8.45 13.98
N ILE A 177 8.35 -8.59 12.75
CA ILE A 177 7.02 -9.14 12.44
C ILE A 177 7.15 -10.62 12.12
N GLN A 178 6.32 -11.44 12.74
CA GLN A 178 6.26 -12.88 12.55
C GLN A 178 4.93 -13.26 11.89
N LEU A 179 5.00 -13.82 10.68
CA LEU A 179 3.83 -14.22 9.91
C LEU A 179 3.54 -15.73 9.93
N GLY A 180 4.46 -16.58 10.42
CA GLY A 180 4.36 -18.05 10.27
C GLY A 180 3.02 -18.66 10.73
N GLY A 181 2.45 -18.20 11.84
CA GLY A 181 1.15 -18.72 12.32
C GLY A 181 -0.07 -18.31 11.49
N LEU A 182 0.04 -17.32 10.60
CA LEU A 182 -1.04 -16.89 9.72
C LEU A 182 -1.33 -17.92 8.62
N PHE A 183 -0.27 -18.53 8.09
CA PHE A 183 -0.36 -19.33 6.86
C PHE A 183 -0.78 -20.79 7.11
N ASN A 184 -0.80 -21.25 8.36
CA ASN A 184 -1.25 -22.61 8.73
C ASN A 184 -2.71 -22.88 8.33
N GLU A 185 -3.55 -21.85 8.31
CA GLU A 185 -4.98 -21.97 8.03
C GLU A 185 -5.34 -21.56 6.59
N LEU A 186 -4.38 -21.02 5.84
CA LEU A 186 -4.59 -20.44 4.51
C LEU A 186 -3.97 -21.31 3.41
N ILE A 187 -4.51 -21.19 2.21
CA ILE A 187 -3.81 -21.65 1.01
C ILE A 187 -2.84 -20.56 0.60
N VAL A 188 -1.56 -20.92 0.57
CA VAL A 188 -0.49 -19.98 0.29
C VAL A 188 0.47 -20.61 -0.70
N LEU A 189 0.90 -19.80 -1.67
CA LEU A 189 2.03 -20.10 -2.53
C LEU A 189 3.23 -19.30 -2.02
N GLU A 190 4.35 -19.97 -1.82
CA GLU A 190 5.58 -19.39 -1.27
C GLU A 190 6.61 -19.18 -2.38
N TYR A 191 7.44 -18.16 -2.21
CA TYR A 191 8.62 -17.92 -3.02
C TYR A 191 9.75 -17.42 -2.10
N HIS A 192 10.86 -18.15 -2.08
CA HIS A 192 12.04 -17.77 -1.32
C HIS A 192 12.87 -16.77 -2.13
N ASP A 193 12.70 -15.48 -1.86
CA ASP A 193 13.44 -14.43 -2.58
C ASP A 193 14.91 -14.37 -2.16
N SER A 194 15.18 -14.51 -0.86
CA SER A 194 16.52 -14.63 -0.30
C SER A 194 16.49 -15.41 1.01
N PRO A 195 17.64 -15.74 1.62
CA PRO A 195 17.67 -16.37 2.95
C PRO A 195 16.98 -15.55 4.06
N ARG A 196 16.70 -14.26 3.84
CA ARG A 196 16.11 -13.34 4.83
C ARG A 196 14.73 -12.82 4.42
N SER A 197 14.33 -13.02 3.17
CA SER A 197 13.08 -12.48 2.62
C SER A 197 12.22 -13.56 2.00
N MET A 198 10.94 -13.53 2.36
CA MET A 198 9.93 -14.45 1.87
C MET A 198 8.83 -13.69 1.15
N ILE A 199 8.34 -14.29 0.08
CA ILE A 199 7.17 -13.83 -0.64
C ILE A 199 6.07 -14.87 -0.48
N TYR A 200 4.86 -14.40 -0.16
CA TYR A 200 3.66 -15.22 -0.04
C TYR A 200 2.59 -14.67 -0.96
N PHE A 201 1.82 -15.58 -1.55
CA PHE A 201 0.63 -15.25 -2.32
C PHE A 201 -0.59 -15.93 -1.73
N THR A 202 -1.68 -15.19 -1.59
CA THR A 202 -2.98 -15.71 -1.14
C THR A 202 -4.11 -15.05 -1.92
N LEU A 203 -5.27 -15.71 -1.98
CA LEU A 203 -6.47 -15.13 -2.57
C LEU A 203 -7.38 -14.54 -1.50
N ALA A 204 -8.10 -13.49 -1.87
CA ALA A 204 -9.27 -13.05 -1.14
C ALA A 204 -10.39 -14.08 -1.27
N LYS A 205 -11.24 -14.21 -0.25
CA LYS A 205 -12.43 -15.05 -0.31
C LYS A 205 -13.60 -14.38 -1.03
N SER A 206 -13.62 -13.04 -1.04
CA SER A 206 -14.64 -12.28 -1.75
C SER A 206 -14.50 -12.48 -3.26
N THR A 207 -15.62 -12.83 -3.92
CA THR A 207 -15.67 -12.99 -5.37
C THR A 207 -16.00 -11.70 -6.12
N THR A 208 -16.46 -10.67 -5.40
CA THR A 208 -17.00 -9.42 -5.96
C THR A 208 -15.99 -8.29 -6.07
N ARG A 209 -14.84 -8.39 -5.39
CA ARG A 209 -13.80 -7.37 -5.41
C ARG A 209 -12.89 -7.47 -6.64
N ASP A 210 -12.30 -6.35 -7.03
CA ASP A 210 -11.41 -6.28 -8.18
C ASP A 210 -10.04 -6.88 -7.84
N PHE A 211 -9.48 -6.54 -6.68
CA PHE A 211 -8.16 -7.03 -6.26
C PHE A 211 -8.24 -8.36 -5.51
N LYS A 212 -8.23 -9.48 -6.25
CA LYS A 212 -8.39 -10.83 -5.67
C LYS A 212 -7.10 -11.47 -5.17
N LEU A 213 -5.95 -11.02 -5.67
CA LEU A 213 -4.65 -11.58 -5.31
C LEU A 213 -3.94 -10.67 -4.32
N LEU A 214 -3.45 -11.24 -3.21
CA LEU A 214 -2.55 -10.56 -2.29
C LEU A 214 -1.14 -11.11 -2.44
N PHE A 215 -0.23 -10.23 -2.80
CA PHE A 215 1.21 -10.42 -2.69
C PHE A 215 1.68 -9.90 -1.33
N ILE A 216 2.45 -10.70 -0.60
CA ILE A 216 2.99 -10.36 0.71
C ILE A 216 4.49 -10.57 0.65
N TYR A 217 5.26 -9.49 0.68
CA TYR A 217 6.68 -9.56 0.92
C TYR A 217 6.96 -9.34 2.40
N HIS A 218 7.85 -10.14 2.96
CA HIS A 218 8.21 -10.11 4.37
C HIS A 218 9.72 -10.25 4.55
N GLU A 219 10.31 -9.29 5.26
CA GLU A 219 11.70 -9.33 5.72
C GLU A 219 11.78 -8.71 7.12
N ALA A 220 12.08 -9.52 8.14
CA ALA A 220 12.23 -9.09 9.53
C ALA A 220 11.07 -8.21 10.05
N ASN A 221 11.26 -6.89 10.20
CA ASN A 221 10.27 -5.92 10.67
C ASN A 221 9.51 -5.20 9.54
N TYR A 222 9.77 -5.59 8.29
CA TYR A 222 9.21 -4.98 7.09
C TYR A 222 8.24 -5.93 6.39
N VAL A 223 7.02 -5.47 6.16
CA VAL A 223 5.99 -6.18 5.40
C VAL A 223 5.45 -5.26 4.32
N VAL A 224 5.39 -5.77 3.09
CA VAL A 224 4.71 -5.12 1.98
C VAL A 224 3.55 -5.99 1.54
N LEU A 225 2.39 -5.36 1.41
CA LEU A 225 1.17 -5.97 0.92
C LEU A 225 0.83 -5.30 -0.41
N THR A 226 0.55 -6.09 -1.43
CA THR A 226 0.15 -5.57 -2.73
C THR A 226 -1.05 -6.36 -3.23
N ALA A 227 -2.17 -5.67 -3.37
CA ALA A 227 -3.40 -6.21 -3.90
C ALA A 227 -3.43 -6.03 -5.42
N ARG A 228 -3.79 -7.08 -6.16
CA ARG A 228 -3.74 -7.09 -7.62
C ARG A 228 -5.00 -7.72 -8.21
N GLU A 229 -5.37 -7.23 -9.38
CA GLU A 229 -6.38 -7.90 -10.21
C GLU A 229 -5.84 -9.23 -10.77
N PRO A 230 -6.71 -10.21 -11.07
CA PRO A 230 -6.31 -11.47 -11.69
C PRO A 230 -5.50 -11.36 -12.99
N SER A 231 -5.76 -10.31 -13.77
CA SER A 231 -5.15 -10.05 -15.08
C SER A 231 -3.77 -9.41 -14.98
N GLU A 232 -3.43 -8.81 -13.84
CA GLU A 232 -2.20 -8.06 -13.67
C GLU A 232 -0.99 -8.98 -13.47
N VAL A 233 0.08 -8.68 -14.20
CA VAL A 233 1.38 -9.31 -13.94
C VAL A 233 1.90 -8.80 -12.60
N VAL A 234 2.17 -9.72 -11.68
CA VAL A 234 2.79 -9.36 -10.40
C VAL A 234 4.24 -9.00 -10.63
N LYS A 235 4.59 -7.76 -10.26
CA LYS A 235 5.94 -7.21 -10.32
C LYS A 235 6.45 -6.93 -8.92
N TYR A 236 7.72 -7.22 -8.66
CA TYR A 236 8.36 -7.00 -7.37
C TYR A 236 9.31 -5.78 -7.40
N GLY A 237 8.78 -4.61 -7.06
CA GLY A 237 9.57 -3.37 -7.00
C GLY A 237 10.30 -3.06 -8.32
N ASN A 238 11.54 -2.56 -8.22
CA ASN A 238 12.42 -2.31 -9.37
C ASN A 238 13.15 -3.56 -9.87
N LEU A 239 13.02 -4.68 -9.17
CA LEU A 239 13.60 -5.95 -9.57
C LEU A 239 12.62 -6.61 -10.54
N VAL A 240 13.05 -6.82 -11.78
CA VAL A 240 12.23 -7.37 -12.88
C VAL A 240 12.01 -8.89 -12.68
N LYS A 241 11.45 -9.29 -11.54
CA LYS A 241 10.88 -10.63 -11.33
C LYS A 241 9.39 -10.54 -11.60
N GLU A 242 8.97 -11.11 -12.71
CA GLU A 242 7.57 -11.19 -13.12
C GLU A 242 7.02 -12.57 -12.73
N PHE A 243 6.05 -12.59 -11.82
CA PHE A 243 5.40 -13.85 -11.44
C PHE A 243 4.21 -14.12 -12.34
N LYS A 244 4.50 -14.66 -13.53
CA LYS A 244 3.48 -15.06 -14.50
C LYS A 244 2.68 -16.25 -13.95
N ASN A 245 1.37 -16.26 -14.19
CA ASN A 245 0.45 -17.33 -13.81
C ASN A 245 0.17 -17.53 -12.31
N VAL A 246 0.67 -16.71 -11.39
CA VAL A 246 0.42 -16.87 -9.94
C VAL A 246 -1.06 -17.00 -9.63
N TYR A 247 -1.89 -16.10 -10.18
CA TYR A 247 -3.33 -16.15 -9.95
C TYR A 247 -3.93 -17.51 -10.35
N LYS A 248 -3.54 -18.01 -11.53
CA LYS A 248 -3.97 -19.33 -12.03
C LYS A 248 -3.47 -20.49 -11.17
N ILE A 249 -2.24 -20.42 -10.65
CA ILE A 249 -1.70 -21.40 -9.69
C ILE A 249 -2.54 -21.40 -8.42
N MET A 250 -2.83 -20.22 -7.87
CA MET A 250 -3.63 -20.07 -6.66
C MET A 250 -5.05 -20.61 -6.83
N GLU A 251 -5.70 -20.35 -7.97
CA GLU A 251 -7.02 -20.94 -8.28
C GLU A 251 -6.97 -22.47 -8.33
N LEU A 252 -5.91 -23.04 -8.90
CA LEU A 252 -5.73 -24.50 -8.92
C LEU A 252 -5.49 -25.07 -7.52
N LEU A 253 -4.77 -24.36 -6.65
CA LEU A 253 -4.54 -24.75 -5.27
C LEU A 253 -5.86 -24.72 -4.45
N GLU A 254 -6.65 -23.65 -4.56
CA GLU A 254 -7.99 -23.55 -3.95
C GLU A 254 -8.94 -24.63 -4.43
N LYS A 255 -8.98 -24.84 -5.75
CA LYS A 255 -9.78 -25.92 -6.35
C LYS A 255 -9.34 -27.29 -5.84
N LYS A 256 -8.03 -27.56 -5.81
CA LYS A 256 -7.49 -28.82 -5.30
C LYS A 256 -7.90 -29.05 -3.85
N LYS A 257 -7.74 -28.07 -2.96
CA LYS A 257 -8.12 -28.21 -1.54
C LYS A 257 -9.61 -28.43 -1.36
N THR A 258 -10.44 -27.76 -2.16
CA THR A 258 -11.90 -27.96 -2.16
C THR A 258 -12.25 -29.40 -2.58
N LEU A 259 -11.60 -29.92 -3.62
CA LEU A 259 -11.80 -31.29 -4.08
C LEU A 259 -11.31 -32.33 -3.06
N GLU A 260 -10.18 -32.07 -2.40
CA GLU A 260 -9.63 -32.94 -1.35
C GLU A 260 -10.59 -33.02 -0.15
N LYS A 261 -11.18 -31.90 0.25
CA LYS A 261 -12.22 -31.87 1.29
C LYS A 261 -13.47 -32.67 0.89
N GLU A 262 -13.99 -32.44 -0.32
CA GLU A 262 -15.16 -33.18 -0.83
C GLU A 262 -14.88 -34.69 -0.94
N PHE A 263 -13.64 -35.05 -1.30
CA PHE A 263 -13.18 -36.43 -1.38
C PHE A 263 -13.09 -37.11 -0.01
N GLU A 264 -12.71 -36.39 1.04
CA GLU A 264 -12.69 -36.91 2.42
C GLU A 264 -14.10 -37.11 2.98
N GLU A 265 -15.06 -36.28 2.57
CA GLU A 265 -16.44 -36.29 3.07
C GLU A 265 -17.37 -37.23 2.29
N THR A 266 -16.99 -37.68 1.08
CA THR A 266 -17.86 -38.51 0.23
C THR A 266 -17.87 -39.99 0.62
N THR A 267 -19.05 -40.60 0.62
CA THR A 267 -19.25 -42.05 0.78
C THR A 267 -19.65 -42.77 -0.51
N ASP A 268 -19.80 -42.03 -1.62
CA ASP A 268 -20.21 -42.56 -2.92
C ASP A 268 -18.99 -42.99 -3.73
N ALA A 269 -18.89 -44.30 -4.03
CA ALA A 269 -17.78 -44.90 -4.75
C ALA A 269 -17.59 -44.36 -6.18
N THR A 270 -18.65 -43.92 -6.85
CA THR A 270 -18.56 -43.33 -8.20
C THR A 270 -18.01 -41.91 -8.15
N LYS A 271 -18.51 -41.08 -7.22
CA LYS A 271 -17.95 -39.74 -6.94
C LYS A 271 -16.50 -39.81 -6.47
N TRP A 272 -16.16 -40.81 -5.66
CA TRP A 272 -14.81 -41.02 -5.17
C TRP A 272 -13.80 -41.13 -6.33
N ARG A 273 -14.12 -41.94 -7.35
CA ARG A 273 -13.25 -42.10 -8.52
C ARG A 273 -13.14 -40.82 -9.34
N GLU A 274 -14.25 -40.10 -9.52
CA GLU A 274 -14.26 -38.82 -10.24
C GLU A 274 -13.39 -37.76 -9.52
N LEU A 275 -13.59 -37.58 -8.22
CA LEU A 275 -12.85 -36.62 -7.40
C LEU A 275 -11.35 -36.95 -7.38
N SER A 276 -10.98 -38.22 -7.21
CA SER A 276 -9.58 -38.66 -7.30
C SER A 276 -8.95 -38.25 -8.64
N ASN A 277 -9.63 -38.50 -9.77
CA ASN A 277 -9.12 -38.12 -11.09
C ASN A 277 -8.96 -36.60 -11.23
N ARG A 278 -9.92 -35.81 -10.74
CA ARG A 278 -9.87 -34.33 -10.77
C ARG A 278 -8.76 -33.75 -9.89
N ILE A 279 -8.49 -34.37 -8.74
CA ILE A 279 -7.37 -34.01 -7.86
C ILE A 279 -6.04 -34.29 -8.57
N GLN A 280 -5.88 -35.46 -9.20
CA GLN A 280 -4.66 -35.80 -9.94
C GLN A 280 -4.41 -34.86 -11.12
N GLU A 281 -5.45 -34.53 -11.88
CA GLU A 281 -5.35 -33.56 -12.98
C GLU A 281 -4.96 -32.17 -12.46
N SER A 282 -5.50 -31.74 -11.31
CA SER A 282 -5.12 -30.46 -10.68
C SER A 282 -3.65 -30.48 -10.23
N LYS A 283 -3.19 -31.58 -9.60
CA LYS A 283 -1.78 -31.77 -9.21
C LYS A 283 -0.84 -31.71 -10.42
N ARG A 284 -1.20 -32.38 -11.52
CA ARG A 284 -0.42 -32.34 -12.78
C ARG A 284 -0.28 -30.92 -13.31
N ARG A 285 -1.39 -30.18 -13.41
CA ARG A 285 -1.37 -28.78 -13.89
C ARG A 285 -0.57 -27.85 -12.98
N ILE A 286 -0.68 -28.02 -11.66
CA ILE A 286 0.11 -27.25 -10.67
C ILE A 286 1.60 -27.51 -10.89
N HIS A 287 2.00 -28.76 -11.05
CA HIS A 287 3.39 -29.14 -11.33
C HIS A 287 3.89 -28.61 -12.68
N GLU A 288 3.06 -28.65 -13.74
CA GLU A 288 3.39 -28.09 -15.06
C GLU A 288 3.61 -26.57 -15.03
N LEU A 289 3.05 -25.89 -14.04
CA LEU A 289 3.26 -24.46 -13.78
C LEU A 289 4.50 -24.19 -12.89
N GLY A 290 5.29 -25.23 -12.59
CA GLY A 290 6.56 -25.12 -11.87
C GLY A 290 6.46 -25.18 -10.35
N VAL A 291 5.28 -25.50 -9.80
CA VAL A 291 5.08 -25.57 -8.35
C VAL A 291 5.61 -26.88 -7.79
N VAL A 292 6.42 -26.78 -6.73
CA VAL A 292 6.89 -27.90 -5.91
C VAL A 292 6.29 -27.84 -4.51
N TYR A 293 6.39 -28.92 -3.74
CA TYR A 293 5.98 -28.93 -2.34
C TYR A 293 7.19 -29.10 -1.42
N LEU A 294 7.49 -28.09 -0.62
CA LEU A 294 8.54 -28.10 0.40
C LEU A 294 7.88 -28.05 1.77
N ASP A 295 8.16 -29.04 2.64
CA ASP A 295 7.54 -29.16 3.98
C ASP A 295 6.00 -29.05 3.97
N GLY A 296 5.37 -29.54 2.90
CA GLY A 296 3.91 -29.49 2.72
C GLY A 296 3.36 -28.15 2.20
N ARG A 297 4.20 -27.15 1.94
CA ARG A 297 3.84 -25.86 1.35
C ARG A 297 4.09 -25.84 -0.15
N ALA A 298 3.17 -25.22 -0.89
CA ALA A 298 3.36 -25.00 -2.32
C ALA A 298 4.37 -23.87 -2.53
N THR A 299 5.38 -24.11 -3.36
CA THR A 299 6.50 -23.19 -3.59
C THR A 299 6.81 -23.08 -5.08
N ILE A 300 7.20 -21.89 -5.55
CA ILE A 300 7.76 -21.62 -6.89
C ILE A 300 9.14 -20.98 -6.82
#